data_AF-A0A656GIQ1-F1
#
_entry.id   AF-A0A656GIQ1-F1
#
_cell.length_a   1.000
_cell.length_b   1.000
_cell.length_c   1.000
_cell.angle_alpha   90.00
_cell.angle_beta   90.00
_cell.angle_gamma   90.00
#
_symmetry.space_group_name_H-M   'P 1'
#
loop_
_entity.id
_entity.type
_entity.pdbx_description
1 polymer ?
#
loop_
_entity_poly.entity_id
_entity_poly.type
_entity_poly.pdbx_seq_one_letter_code
_entity_poly.pdbx_strand_id
1 'polypeptide(L)' 'GWTVFLFKLVVAVAVMSAVLLGLMHVMPAWDEGHMLERFLRLGALVAAGVVTYFAMLLLLGFRLRDFARKAIM' A
#
# COMPACT_ATOMS: atom_id res chain seq x y z
N GLY A 1 -9.24 19.96 6.09
CA GLY A 1 -8.00 20.77 6.13
C GLY A 1 -6.82 19.95 5.66
N TRP A 2 -5.79 20.60 5.12
CA TRP A 2 -4.61 19.94 4.52
C TRP A 2 -3.81 19.08 5.52
N THR A 3 -3.76 19.48 6.79
CA THR A 3 -3.12 18.71 7.88
C THR A 3 -3.79 17.37 8.16
N VAL A 4 -5.13 17.33 8.15
CA VAL A 4 -5.91 16.08 8.33
C VAL A 4 -5.71 15.13 7.14
N PHE A 5 -5.55 15.66 5.92
CA PHE A 5 -5.19 14.87 4.74
C PHE A 5 -3.81 14.21 4.94
N LEU A 6 -2.80 15.00 5.30
CA LEU A 6 -1.44 14.50 5.51
C LEU A 6 -1.37 13.45 6.61
N PHE A 7 -2.07 13.68 7.73
CA PHE A 7 -2.12 12.70 8.82
C PHE A 7 -2.68 11.35 8.34
N LYS A 8 -3.81 11.36 7.63
CA LYS A 8 -4.40 10.12 7.07
C LYS A 8 -3.46 9.44 6.07
N LEU A 9 -2.76 10.20 5.24
CA LEU A 9 -1.78 9.67 4.29
C LEU A 9 -0.62 9.00 5.01
N VAL A 10 -0.04 9.65 6.02
CA VAL A 10 1.07 9.10 6.82
C VAL A 10 0.63 7.81 7.52
N VAL A 11 -0.56 7.79 8.10
CA VAL A 11 -1.12 6.58 8.73
C VAL A 11 -1.28 5.46 7.70
N ALA A 12 -1.84 5.74 6.53
CA ALA A 12 -2.01 4.73 5.47
C ALA A 12 -0.66 4.15 5.00
N VAL A 13 0.35 5.00 4.81
CA VAL A 13 1.71 4.59 4.41
C VAL A 13 2.36 3.78 5.53
N ALA A 14 2.25 4.20 6.79
CA ALA A 14 2.81 3.47 7.92
C ALA A 14 2.23 2.05 8.05
N VAL A 15 0.91 1.91 7.87
CA VAL A 15 0.24 0.60 7.87
C VAL A 15 0.70 -0.26 6.70
N MET A 16 0.80 0.32 5.49
CA MET A 16 1.34 -0.39 4.33
C MET A 16 2.76 -0.89 4.57
N SER A 17 3.65 -0.05 5.11
CA SER A 17 5.02 -0.44 5.45
C SER A 17 5.06 -1.57 6.48
N ALA A 18 4.23 -1.51 7.53
CA ALA A 18 4.15 -2.56 8.54
C ALA A 18 3.69 -3.90 7.95
N VAL A 19 2.68 -3.88 7.07
CA VAL A 19 2.19 -5.09 6.38
C VAL A 19 3.27 -5.68 5.46
N LEU A 20 3.96 -4.84 4.67
CA LEU A 20 5.03 -5.30 3.79
C LEU A 20 6.21 -5.90 4.56
N LEU A 21 6.62 -5.27 5.67
CA LEU A 21 7.68 -5.79 6.54
C LEU A 21 7.25 -7.11 7.22
N GLY A 22 6.00 -7.20 7.65
CA GLY A 22 5.43 -8.43 8.20
C GLY A 22 5.39 -9.57 7.18
N LEU A 23 4.96 -9.30 5.95
CA LEU A 23 4.98 -10.27 4.85
C LEU A 23 6.42 -10.71 4.52
N MET A 24 7.37 -9.77 4.50
CA MET A 24 8.78 -10.09 4.27
C MET A 24 9.40 -10.99 5.33
N HIS A 25 8.93 -10.94 6.59
CA HIS A 25 9.39 -11.85 7.65
C HIS A 25 8.88 -13.28 7.50
N VAL A 26 7.72 -13.47 6.87
CA VAL A 26 7.14 -14.81 6.65
C VAL A 26 7.60 -15.42 5.33
N MET A 27 8.02 -14.58 4.37
CA MET A 27 8.49 -15.04 3.08
C MET A 27 9.86 -15.74 3.18
N PRO A 28 10.11 -16.77 2.35
CA PRO A 28 11.42 -17.39 2.25
C PRO A 28 12.47 -16.39 1.76
N ALA A 29 13.74 -16.74 1.93
CA ALA A 29 14.83 -15.93 1.40
C ALA A 29 14.60 -15.67 -0.09
N TRP A 30 14.80 -14.42 -0.52
CA TRP A 30 14.61 -14.02 -1.91
C TRP A 30 15.57 -14.73 -2.87
N ASP A 31 16.56 -15.47 -2.37
CA ASP A 31 17.46 -16.30 -3.17
C ASP A 31 16.98 -17.72 -3.45
N GLU A 32 15.90 -18.14 -2.79
CA GLU A 32 15.34 -19.48 -2.95
C GLU A 32 14.17 -19.50 -3.94
N GLY A 33 14.30 -20.35 -4.95
CA GLY A 33 13.25 -20.66 -5.92
C GLY A 33 13.62 -20.32 -7.37
N HIS A 34 12.85 -20.87 -8.31
CA HIS A 34 12.97 -20.56 -9.72
C HIS A 34 12.60 -19.09 -10.02
N MET A 35 13.10 -18.52 -11.13
CA MET A 35 12.84 -17.12 -11.51
C MET A 35 11.34 -16.75 -11.49
N LEU A 36 10.47 -17.64 -11.98
CA LEU A 36 9.02 -17.40 -12.02
C LEU A 36 8.42 -17.23 -10.61
N GLU A 37 8.85 -18.04 -9.64
CA GLU A 37 8.37 -17.92 -8.26
C GLU A 37 8.78 -16.60 -7.62
N ARG A 38 10.00 -16.13 -7.89
CA ARG A 38 10.49 -14.83 -7.39
C ARG A 38 9.63 -13.69 -7.94
N PHE A 39 9.30 -13.73 -9.23
CA PHE A 39 8.37 -12.77 -9.84
C PHE A 39 6.97 -12.84 -9.25
N LEU A 40 6.43 -14.04 -9.00
CA LEU A 40 5.12 -14.21 -8.39
C LEU A 40 5.08 -13.68 -6.95
N ARG A 41 6.11 -13.97 -6.14
CA ARG A 41 6.23 -13.45 -4.77
C ARG A 41 6.34 -11.93 -4.76
N LEU A 42 7.14 -11.35 -5.66
CA LEU A 42 7.22 -9.88 -5.83
C LEU A 42 5.87 -9.30 -6.26
N GLY A 43 5.19 -9.91 -7.24
CA GLY A 43 3.87 -9.49 -7.70
C GLY A 43 2.83 -9.53 -6.59
N ALA A 44 2.84 -10.60 -5.78
CA ALA A 44 1.96 -10.73 -4.61
C ALA A 44 2.28 -9.68 -3.54
N LEU A 45 3.55 -9.41 -3.27
CA LEU A 45 3.98 -8.39 -2.31
C LEU A 45 3.54 -6.98 -2.75
N VAL A 46 3.72 -6.66 -4.03
CA VAL A 46 3.28 -5.39 -4.63
C VAL A 46 1.76 -5.27 -4.56
N ALA A 47 1.02 -6.32 -4.95
CA ALA A 47 -0.43 -6.35 -4.88
C ALA A 47 -0.93 -6.15 -3.44
N ALA A 48 -0.30 -6.82 -2.46
CA ALA A 48 -0.63 -6.65 -1.04
C ALA A 48 -0.40 -5.21 -0.56
N GLY A 49 0.70 -4.57 -0.98
CA GLY A 49 0.98 -3.17 -0.69
C GLY A 49 -0.09 -2.23 -1.25
N VAL A 50 -0.43 -2.40 -2.54
CA VAL A 50 -1.50 -1.63 -3.22
C VAL A 50 -2.84 -1.80 -2.51
N VAL A 51 -3.24 -3.04 -2.23
CA VAL A 51 -4.50 -3.34 -1.54
C VAL A 51 -4.52 -2.70 -0.15
N THR A 52 -3.45 -2.83 0.63
CA THR A 52 -3.36 -2.26 1.98
C THR A 52 -3.45 -0.74 1.96
N TYR A 53 -2.73 -0.09 1.06
CA TYR A 53 -2.76 1.37 0.93
C TYR A 53 -4.15 1.89 0.59
N PHE A 54 -4.78 1.35 -0.46
CA PHE A 54 -6.11 1.79 -0.86
C PHE A 54 -7.19 1.41 0.15
N ALA A 55 -7.10 0.23 0.77
CA ALA A 55 -8.00 -0.16 1.85
C ALA A 55 -7.90 0.84 3.02
N MET A 56 -6.68 1.22 3.41
CA MET A 56 -6.49 2.13 4.54
C MET A 56 -6.97 3.55 4.22
N LEU A 57 -6.75 4.03 2.99
CA LEU A 57 -7.32 5.29 2.53
C LEU A 57 -8.86 5.25 2.55
N LEU A 58 -9.48 4.18 2.05
CA LEU A 58 -10.94 4.02 2.06
C LEU A 58 -11.50 3.99 3.49
N LEU A 59 -10.86 3.24 4.40
CA LEU A 59 -11.23 3.16 5.82
C LEU A 59 -11.10 4.51 6.54
N LEU A 60 -10.05 5.28 6.23
CA LEU A 60 -9.86 6.64 6.74
C LEU A 60 -10.81 7.67 6.10
N GLY A 61 -11.72 7.22 5.23
CA GLY A 61 -12.74 8.04 4.59
C GLY A 61 -12.23 8.84 3.39
N PHE A 62 -11.05 8.53 2.85
CA PHE A 62 -10.62 9.04 1.54
C PHE A 62 -11.39 8.31 0.45
N ARG A 63 -12.44 8.96 -0.06
CA ARG A 63 -13.03 8.56 -1.33
C ARG A 63 -12.07 8.96 -2.45
N LEU A 64 -11.76 8.06 -3.37
CA LEU A 64 -11.04 8.36 -4.63
C LEU A 64 -11.65 9.57 -5.39
N ARG A 65 -12.93 9.84 -5.17
CA ARG A 65 -13.66 11.01 -5.69
C ARG A 65 -13.20 12.36 -5.12
N ASP A 66 -12.46 12.40 -4.01
CA ASP A 66 -11.88 13.65 -3.48
C ASP A 66 -10.63 14.09 -4.23
N PHE A 67 -9.88 13.16 -4.84
CA PHE A 67 -8.82 13.51 -5.79
C PHE A 67 -9.38 14.15 -7.07
N ALA A 68 -10.61 13.79 -7.45
CA ALA A 68 -11.30 14.35 -8.60
C ALA A 68 -11.90 15.76 -8.36
N ARG A 69 -11.62 16.39 -7.21
CA ARG A 69 -12.10 17.74 -6.92
C ARG A 69 -11.27 18.76 -7.68
N LYS A 70 -11.66 18.91 -8.95
CA LYS A 70 -11.37 19.96 -9.93
C LYS A 70 -10.24 20.93 -9.56
N ALA A 71 -9.13 20.84 -10.30
CA ALA A 71 -8.37 22.02 -10.67
C ALA A 71 -9.29 22.92 -11.49
N ILE A 72 -10.12 23.74 -10.84
CA ILE A 72 -10.79 24.87 -11.49
C ILE A 72 -9.79 26.02 -11.36
N MET A 73 -9.08 26.28 -12.44
CA MET A 73 -8.53 27.60 -12.75
C MET A 73 -9.42 28.21 -13.82
#